data_AF-A0A4Q5LB50-F1
#
_entry.id   AF-A0A4Q5LB50-F1
#
_cell.length_a   1.000
_cell.length_b   1.000
_cell.length_c   1.000
_cell.angle_alpha   90.00
_cell.angle_beta   90.00
_cell.angle_gamma   90.00
#
_symmetry.space_group_name_H-M   'P 1'
#
loop_
_entity.id
_entity.type
_entity.pdbx_description
1 polymer ?
#
loop_
_entity_poly.entity_id
_entity_poly.type
_entity_poly.pdbx_seq_one_letter_code
_entity_poly.pdbx_strand_id
1 'polypeptide(L)'
;MRLYGVRIACCPLFTPPLPMTLDLTGIQTKAALHQLFKEKLGFEDWYGPSWDAFWDSIVAIVEMPQELVLTNWEEFARCCPRDMAILRQVIEDYEQEMRPKRIVLG
;
A
#
# COMPACT_ATOMS: atom_id res chain seq x y z
N MET A 1 -42.45 19.13 21.24
CA MET A 1 -42.78 18.99 19.79
C MET A 1 -41.47 18.75 19.05
N ARG A 2 -41.47 17.77 18.14
CA ARG A 2 -40.33 16.98 17.63
C ARG A 2 -39.14 17.77 17.07
N LEU A 3 -37.95 17.21 17.35
CA LEU A 3 -36.65 17.47 16.73
C LEU A 3 -36.71 17.25 15.20
N TYR A 4 -36.30 18.24 14.42
CA TYR A 4 -36.09 18.08 12.97
C TYR A 4 -34.77 17.34 12.75
N GLY A 5 -34.89 16.04 12.49
CA GLY A 5 -33.79 15.19 12.07
C GLY A 5 -33.19 15.72 10.77
N VAL A 6 -31.88 15.96 10.81
CA VAL A 6 -31.04 16.09 9.63
C VAL A 6 -31.15 14.75 8.88
N ARG A 7 -32.00 14.72 7.86
CA ARG A 7 -32.01 13.64 6.88
C ARG A 7 -30.69 13.75 6.13
N ILE A 8 -29.70 12.97 6.57
CA ILE A 8 -28.53 12.63 5.76
C ILE A 8 -29.13 11.97 4.52
N ALA A 9 -29.21 12.73 3.44
CA ALA A 9 -29.63 12.23 2.16
C ALA A 9 -28.64 11.13 1.76
N CYS A 10 -29.16 9.92 1.64
CA CYS A 10 -28.49 8.76 1.11
C CYS A 10 -28.10 9.08 -0.35
N CYS A 11 -26.90 9.63 -0.57
CA CYS A 11 -26.24 9.63 -1.88
C CYS A 11 -25.55 8.26 -2.04
N PRO A 12 -25.99 7.39 -2.97
CA PRO A 12 -25.42 6.04 -3.08
C PRO A 12 -24.17 5.97 -3.98
N LEU A 13 -23.45 7.07 -4.25
CA LEU A 13 -22.43 7.11 -5.32
C LEU A 13 -21.05 7.66 -4.90
N PHE A 14 -20.73 7.68 -3.62
CA PHE A 14 -19.36 7.91 -3.20
C PHE A 14 -19.03 6.99 -2.03
N THR A 15 -18.91 5.69 -2.32
CA THR A 15 -18.01 4.87 -1.52
C THR A 15 -16.61 5.40 -1.82
N PRO A 16 -15.94 6.12 -0.91
CA PRO A 16 -14.52 6.36 -1.09
C PRO A 16 -13.87 4.98 -1.25
N PRO A 17 -12.98 4.80 -2.25
CA PRO A 17 -12.30 3.52 -2.40
C PRO A 17 -11.60 3.22 -1.08
N LEU A 18 -11.94 2.05 -0.52
CA LEU A 18 -11.41 1.66 0.77
C LEU A 18 -9.90 1.48 0.62
N PRO A 19 -9.09 2.03 1.56
CA PRO A 19 -7.67 1.80 1.55
C PRO A 19 -7.41 0.30 1.71
N MET A 20 -6.47 -0.22 0.91
CA MET A 20 -5.99 -1.58 1.09
C MET A 20 -4.92 -1.56 2.17
N THR A 21 -5.10 -2.35 3.23
CA THR A 21 -4.11 -2.44 4.32
C THR A 21 -3.31 -3.74 4.21
N LEU A 22 -1.99 -3.62 4.29
CA LEU A 22 -1.05 -4.73 4.36
C LEU A 22 -0.40 -4.78 5.73
N ASP A 23 -0.53 -5.92 6.39
CA ASP A 23 0.10 -6.18 7.67
C ASP A 23 1.50 -6.77 7.48
N LEU A 24 2.53 -6.07 7.98
CA LEU A 24 3.94 -6.48 7.93
C LEU A 24 4.39 -7.21 9.21
N THR A 25 3.46 -7.63 10.08
CA THR A 25 3.78 -8.40 11.29
C THR A 25 4.61 -9.66 10.97
N GLY A 26 5.77 -9.81 11.61
CA GLY A 26 6.65 -10.96 11.40
C GLY A 26 7.50 -10.88 10.12
N ILE A 27 7.40 -9.80 9.34
CA ILE A 27 8.24 -9.59 8.15
C ILE A 27 9.59 -9.03 8.59
N GLN A 28 10.60 -9.90 8.61
CA GLN A 28 11.95 -9.56 9.06
C GLN A 28 12.99 -9.55 7.94
N THR A 29 12.59 -9.90 6.72
CA THR A 29 13.48 -9.98 5.56
C THR A 29 12.86 -9.33 4.34
N LYS A 30 13.71 -8.79 3.47
CA LYS A 30 13.29 -8.26 2.17
C LYS A 30 12.49 -9.31 1.37
N ALA A 31 12.98 -10.54 1.28
CA ALA A 31 12.29 -11.58 0.52
C ALA A 31 10.85 -11.83 1.00
N ALA A 32 10.64 -11.86 2.33
CA ALA A 32 9.29 -12.02 2.91
C ALA A 32 8.39 -10.82 2.59
N LEU A 33 8.92 -9.59 2.61
CA LEU A 33 8.17 -8.40 2.22
C LEU A 33 7.71 -8.46 0.76
N HIS A 34 8.63 -8.79 -0.14
CA HIS A 34 8.34 -8.93 -1.58
C HIS A 34 7.33 -10.05 -1.85
N GLN A 35 7.41 -11.16 -1.10
CA GLN A 35 6.44 -12.24 -1.18
C GLN A 35 5.05 -11.78 -0.74
N LEU A 36 4.95 -11.04 0.37
CA LEU A 36 3.68 -10.46 0.83
C LEU A 36 3.09 -9.54 -0.23
N PHE A 37 3.90 -8.67 -0.85
CA PHE A 37 3.44 -7.82 -1.94
C PHE A 37 2.95 -8.65 -3.13
N LYS A 38 3.68 -9.68 -3.55
CA LYS A 38 3.24 -10.59 -4.62
C LYS A 38 1.88 -11.21 -4.31
N GLU A 39 1.71 -11.75 -3.10
CA GLU A 39 0.46 -12.42 -2.70
C GLU A 39 -0.72 -11.44 -2.60
N LYS A 40 -0.48 -10.22 -2.13
CA LYS A 40 -1.54 -9.23 -1.84
C LYS A 40 -1.89 -8.34 -3.02
N LEU A 41 -0.89 -7.96 -3.82
CA LEU A 41 -1.03 -7.15 -5.02
C LEU A 41 -1.23 -8.02 -6.27
N GLY A 42 -1.01 -9.34 -6.17
CA GLY A 42 -1.22 -10.26 -7.28
C GLY A 42 -0.16 -10.18 -8.37
N PHE A 43 1.13 -10.00 -7.99
CA PHE A 43 2.22 -9.99 -8.98
C PHE A 43 2.34 -11.33 -9.70
N GLU A 44 2.77 -11.28 -10.96
CA GLU A 44 2.98 -12.46 -11.80
C GLU A 44 4.14 -13.35 -11.30
N ASP A 45 4.22 -14.58 -11.82
CA ASP A 45 5.17 -15.57 -11.32
C ASP A 45 6.64 -15.26 -11.58
N TRP A 46 6.93 -14.44 -12.58
CA TRP A 46 8.27 -13.98 -12.92
C TRP A 46 8.75 -12.81 -12.05
N TYR A 47 7.94 -12.35 -11.10
CA TYR A 47 8.32 -11.30 -10.17
C TYR A 47 9.55 -11.68 -9.32
N GLY A 48 10.60 -10.88 -9.43
CA GLY A 48 11.82 -11.00 -8.63
C GLY A 48 11.77 -10.19 -7.33
N PRO A 49 12.38 -10.66 -6.23
CA PRO A 49 12.43 -9.92 -4.95
C PRO A 49 13.47 -8.79 -4.97
N SER A 50 13.36 -7.87 -5.93
CA SER A 50 14.17 -6.65 -6.05
C SER A 50 13.29 -5.40 -6.02
N TRP A 51 13.86 -4.31 -5.52
CA TRP A 51 13.17 -3.01 -5.43
C TRP A 51 12.84 -2.44 -6.82
N ASP A 52 13.71 -2.64 -7.80
CA ASP A 52 13.46 -2.25 -9.19
C ASP A 52 12.26 -3.03 -9.77
N ALA A 53 12.22 -4.35 -9.56
CA ALA A 53 11.09 -5.16 -10.02
C ALA A 53 9.78 -4.78 -9.29
N PHE A 54 9.85 -4.41 -8.02
CA PHE A 54 8.71 -3.87 -7.29
C PHE A 54 8.19 -2.59 -7.92
N TRP A 55 9.07 -1.62 -8.18
CA TRP A 55 8.73 -0.36 -8.83
C TRP A 55 8.05 -0.58 -10.18
N ASP A 56 8.69 -1.35 -11.06
CA ASP A 56 8.15 -1.67 -12.38
C ASP A 56 6.76 -2.30 -12.27
N SER A 57 6.57 -3.17 -11.27
CA SER A 57 5.30 -3.86 -11.07
C SER A 57 4.19 -2.93 -10.60
N ILE A 58 4.44 -2.05 -9.62
CA ILE A 58 3.41 -1.14 -9.09
C ILE A 58 3.08 0.02 -10.04
N VAL A 59 3.98 0.35 -10.97
CA VAL A 59 3.83 1.43 -11.95
C VAL A 59 3.21 0.93 -13.26
N ALA A 60 3.66 -0.22 -13.78
CA ALA A 60 3.33 -0.64 -15.13
C ALA A 60 2.47 -1.92 -15.23
N ILE A 61 2.42 -2.74 -14.18
CA ILE A 61 1.89 -4.11 -14.29
C ILE A 61 0.61 -4.29 -13.47
N VAL A 62 0.65 -3.90 -12.20
CA VAL A 62 -0.45 -4.13 -11.27
C VAL A 62 -1.34 -2.91 -11.14
N GLU A 63 -2.64 -3.17 -11.08
CA GLU A 63 -3.62 -2.16 -10.72
C GLU A 63 -3.56 -1.87 -9.22
N MET A 64 -2.72 -0.91 -8.86
CA MET A 64 -2.58 -0.47 -7.48
C MET A 64 -3.86 0.19 -6.95
N PRO A 65 -4.22 -0.03 -5.67
CA PRO A 65 -5.34 0.63 -5.02
C PRO A 65 -5.10 2.14 -4.91
N GLN A 66 -6.16 2.92 -4.64
CA GLN A 66 -6.02 4.37 -4.46
C GLN A 66 -5.17 4.72 -3.23
N GLU A 67 -5.25 3.92 -2.18
CA GLU A 67 -4.44 4.08 -0.99
C GLU A 67 -4.01 2.71 -0.48
N LEU A 68 -2.70 2.49 -0.36
CA LEU A 68 -2.11 1.29 0.21
C LEU A 68 -1.50 1.64 1.57
N VAL A 69 -2.01 1.07 2.66
CA VAL A 69 -1.53 1.33 4.01
C VAL A 69 -0.69 0.14 4.48
N LEU A 70 0.58 0.36 4.82
CA LEU A 70 1.45 -0.65 5.41
C LEU A 70 1.41 -0.49 6.93
N THR A 71 0.94 -1.49 7.67
CA THR A 71 0.88 -1.50 9.14
C THR A 71 1.92 -2.45 9.73
N ASN A 72 2.29 -2.25 11.00
CA ASN A 72 3.26 -3.08 11.72
C ASN A 72 4.64 -3.19 11.01
N TRP A 73 5.03 -2.13 10.28
CA TRP A 73 6.29 -2.05 9.55
C TRP A 73 7.52 -1.79 10.46
N GLU A 74 7.30 -1.46 11.74
CA GLU A 74 8.37 -1.13 12.69
C GLU A 74 9.34 -2.29 12.91
N GLU A 75 8.84 -3.53 12.95
CA GLU A 75 9.68 -4.73 13.10
C GLU A 75 10.60 -4.89 11.89
N PHE A 76 10.04 -4.76 10.68
CA PHE A 76 10.81 -4.76 9.44
C PHE A 76 11.87 -3.65 9.43
N ALA A 77 11.50 -2.43 9.84
CA ALA A 77 12.43 -1.31 9.91
C ALA A 77 13.61 -1.55 10.87
N ARG A 78 13.36 -2.29 11.97
CA ARG A 78 14.41 -2.68 12.92
C ARG A 78 15.31 -3.77 12.36
N CYS A 79 14.75 -4.77 11.67
CA CYS A 79 15.50 -5.88 11.11
C CYS A 79 16.27 -5.49 9.82
N CYS A 80 15.69 -4.64 8.99
CA CYS A 80 16.19 -4.26 7.67
C CYS A 80 16.13 -2.73 7.46
N PRO A 81 16.93 -1.94 8.21
CA PRO A 81 16.87 -0.48 8.14
C PRO A 81 17.23 0.09 6.77
N ARG A 82 18.13 -0.58 6.04
CA ARG A 82 18.50 -0.18 4.67
C ARG A 82 17.35 -0.35 3.69
N ASP A 83 16.66 -1.49 3.75
CA ASP A 83 15.51 -1.77 2.88
C ASP A 83 14.33 -0.88 3.23
N MET A 84 14.12 -0.57 4.51
CA MET A 84 13.12 0.42 4.93
C MET A 84 13.39 1.81 4.38
N ALA A 85 14.67 2.24 4.30
CA ALA A 85 15.02 3.51 3.69
C ALA A 85 14.67 3.54 2.18
N ILE A 86 14.91 2.44 1.47
CA ILE A 86 14.54 2.30 0.06
C ILE A 86 13.01 2.31 -0.09
N LEU A 87 12.28 1.59 0.76
CA LEU A 87 10.82 1.58 0.75
C LEU A 87 10.25 3.00 0.92
N ARG A 88 10.80 3.80 1.83
CA ARG A 88 10.38 5.20 2.01
C ARG A 88 10.61 6.02 0.76
N GLN A 89 11.76 5.87 0.12
CA GLN A 89 12.05 6.55 -1.14
C GLN A 89 11.04 6.15 -2.23
N VAL A 90 10.78 4.85 -2.37
CA VAL A 90 9.78 4.33 -3.32
C VAL A 90 8.40 4.91 -3.04
N ILE A 91 7.98 5.04 -1.79
CA ILE A 91 6.70 5.65 -1.41
C ILE A 91 6.63 7.12 -1.85
N GLU A 92 7.68 7.89 -1.59
CA GLU A 92 7.76 9.30 -1.97
C GLU A 92 7.72 9.47 -3.49
N ASP A 93 8.52 8.69 -4.22
CA ASP A 93 8.58 8.73 -5.68
C ASP A 93 7.23 8.30 -6.29
N TYR A 94 6.61 7.25 -5.74
CA TYR A 94 5.31 6.75 -6.19
C TYR A 94 4.20 7.80 -6.02
N GLU A 95 4.17 8.52 -4.89
CA GLU A 95 3.18 9.58 -4.65
C GLU A 95 3.35 10.77 -5.61
N GLN A 96 4.53 10.99 -6.17
CA GLN A 96 4.73 12.04 -7.19
C GLN A 96 4.30 11.57 -8.58
N GLU A 97 4.62 10.32 -8.95
CA GLU A 97 4.34 9.80 -10.29
C GLU A 97 2.90 9.33 -10.49
N MET A 98 2.27 8.74 -9.47
CA MET A 98 1.03 7.95 -9.61
C MET A 98 -0.22 8.64 -9.05
N ARG A 99 -0.19 9.96 -8.82
CA ARG A 99 -1.36 10.70 -8.29
C ARG A 99 -2.62 10.43 -9.11
N PRO A 100 -3.77 10.15 -8.47
CA PRO A 100 -4.06 10.35 -7.03
C PRO A 100 -3.74 9.15 -6.12
N LYS A 101 -3.06 8.10 -6.61
CA LYS A 101 -2.71 6.91 -5.81
C LYS A 101 -1.55 7.21 -4.86
N ARG A 102 -1.57 6.61 -3.68
CA ARG A 102 -0.48 6.75 -2.67
C ARG A 102 -0.27 5.49 -1.85
N ILE A 103 0.93 5.39 -1.28
CA ILE A 103 1.29 4.37 -0.30
C ILE A 103 1.57 5.11 1.02
N VAL A 104 1.04 4.61 2.14
CA VAL A 104 1.13 5.25 3.45
C VAL A 104 1.66 4.24 4.46
N LEU A 105 2.56 4.69 5.32
CA LEU A 105 2.99 3.94 6.50
C LEU A 105 2.03 4.27 7.64
N GLY A 106 1.22 3.29 8.05
CA GLY A 106 0.23 3.40 9.12
C GLY A 106 0.74 2.99 10.49
#